data_AF-Q5W5I7-F1
#
_entry.id   AF-Q5W5I7-F1
#
_cell.length_a   1.000
_cell.length_b   1.000
_cell.length_c   1.000
_cell.angle_alpha   90.00
_cell.angle_beta   90.00
_cell.angle_gamma   90.00
#
_symmetry.space_group_name_H-M   'P 1'
#
loop_
_entity.id
_entity.type
_entity.pdbx_description
1 polymer ?
#
loop_
_entity_poly.entity_id
_entity_poly.type
_entity_poly.pdbx_seq_one_letter_code
_entity_poly.pdbx_strand_id
1 'polypeptide(L)'
;EEGVMYAKNFNKDQAYLQQLKDQVDTICKHNAQIFDSAVRDKTVKPMVTLSAVKQADGRHPAVLMCSAYEFYPEKIKVSWLRNGEVVTTDVTSTMEMADGD
;
A
#
# COMPACT_ATOMS: atom_id res chain seq x y z
N GLU A 1 -7.28 -36.31 -0.31
CA GLU A 1 -8.12 -36.95 -1.35
C GLU A 1 -9.32 -36.09 -1.77
N GLU A 2 -9.96 -35.36 -0.85
CA GLU A 2 -11.14 -34.53 -1.14
C GLU A 2 -10.95 -33.48 -2.24
N GLY A 3 -9.84 -32.74 -2.23
CA GLY A 3 -9.55 -31.74 -3.28
C GLY A 3 -9.54 -32.31 -4.70
N VAL A 4 -9.12 -33.57 -4.85
CA VAL A 4 -9.12 -34.27 -6.16
C VAL A 4 -10.54 -34.62 -6.59
N MET A 5 -11.39 -35.03 -5.64
CA MET A 5 -12.81 -35.32 -5.90
C MET A 5 -13.57 -34.05 -6.31
N TYR A 6 -13.36 -32.94 -5.59
CA TYR A 6 -13.95 -31.65 -5.94
C TYR A 6 -13.50 -31.18 -7.32
N ALA A 7 -12.19 -31.24 -7.62
CA ALA A 7 -11.66 -30.87 -8.93
C ALA A 7 -12.25 -31.75 -10.05
N LYS A 8 -12.34 -33.07 -9.86
CA LYS A 8 -12.95 -33.97 -10.84
C LYS A 8 -14.41 -33.64 -11.12
N ASN A 9 -15.18 -33.26 -10.10
CA ASN A 9 -16.57 -32.88 -10.27
C ASN A 9 -16.72 -31.52 -10.93
N PHE A 10 -15.93 -30.53 -10.50
CA PHE A 10 -15.90 -29.19 -11.10
C PHE A 10 -15.50 -29.24 -12.58
N ASN A 11 -14.52 -30.08 -12.93
CA ASN A 11 -14.02 -30.20 -14.30
C ASN A 11 -15.00 -30.87 -15.30
N LYS A 12 -16.15 -31.36 -14.84
CA LYS A 12 -17.14 -32.00 -15.73
C LYS A 12 -17.91 -31.00 -16.59
N ASP A 13 -18.12 -29.77 -16.11
CA ASP A 13 -18.87 -28.75 -16.83
C ASP A 13 -17.94 -27.89 -17.69
N GLN A 14 -17.70 -28.34 -18.93
CA GLN A 14 -16.81 -27.63 -19.85
C GLN A 14 -17.37 -26.26 -20.28
N ALA A 15 -18.70 -26.08 -20.31
CA ALA A 15 -19.31 -24.81 -20.68
C ALA A 15 -19.08 -23.77 -19.59
N TYR A 16 -19.28 -24.16 -18.33
CA TYR A 16 -18.97 -23.30 -17.19
C TYR A 16 -17.48 -22.95 -17.10
N LEU A 17 -16.58 -23.92 -17.33
CA LEU A 17 -15.14 -23.66 -17.37
C LEU A 17 -14.76 -22.67 -18.49
N GLN A 18 -15.40 -22.76 -19.65
CA GLN A 18 -15.14 -21.81 -20.74
C GLN A 18 -15.60 -20.41 -20.34
N GLN A 19 -16.78 -20.27 -19.74
CA GLN A 19 -17.26 -18.99 -19.22
C GLN A 19 -16.29 -18.39 -18.18
N LEU A 20 -15.75 -19.19 -17.26
CA LEU A 20 -14.75 -18.73 -16.28
C LEU A 20 -13.46 -18.25 -16.92
N LYS A 21 -12.99 -18.89 -18.01
CA LYS A 21 -11.83 -18.39 -18.76
C LYS A 21 -12.12 -17.04 -19.40
N ASP A 22 -13.31 -16.88 -19.97
CA ASP A 22 -13.73 -15.66 -20.65
C ASP A 22 -13.92 -14.47 -19.67
N GLN A 23 -14.03 -14.73 -18.35
CA GLN A 23 -14.10 -13.68 -17.33
C GLN A 23 -12.86 -12.80 -17.25
N VAL A 24 -11.68 -13.27 -17.72
CA VAL A 24 -10.48 -12.43 -17.78
C VAL A 24 -10.73 -11.19 -18.63
N ASP A 25 -11.35 -11.36 -19.80
CA ASP A 25 -11.61 -10.28 -20.73
C ASP A 25 -12.92 -9.55 -20.40
N THR A 26 -13.98 -10.30 -20.11
CA THR A 26 -15.33 -9.77 -19.95
C THR A 26 -15.57 -9.11 -18.58
N ILE A 27 -14.87 -9.56 -17.54
CA ILE A 27 -15.01 -9.03 -16.18
C ILE A 27 -13.74 -8.31 -15.74
N CYS A 28 -12.60 -9.01 -15.68
CA CYS A 28 -11.40 -8.42 -15.08
C CYS A 28 -10.87 -7.22 -15.87
N LYS A 29 -10.60 -7.38 -17.17
CA LYS A 29 -10.10 -6.27 -18.01
C LYS A 29 -11.13 -5.17 -18.17
N HIS A 30 -12.39 -5.51 -18.42
CA HIS A 30 -13.47 -4.55 -18.56
C HIS A 30 -13.60 -3.66 -17.32
N ASN A 31 -13.71 -4.26 -16.13
CA ASN A 31 -13.83 -3.50 -14.88
C ASN A 31 -12.54 -2.78 -14.53
N ALA A 32 -11.37 -3.40 -14.77
CA ALA A 32 -10.09 -2.72 -14.58
C ALA A 32 -10.03 -1.43 -15.39
N GLN A 33 -10.42 -1.45 -16.67
CA GLN A 33 -10.46 -0.24 -17.51
C GLN A 33 -11.42 0.84 -16.98
N ILE A 34 -12.58 0.44 -16.45
CA ILE A 34 -13.56 1.37 -15.86
C ILE A 34 -13.00 2.06 -14.61
N PHE A 35 -12.30 1.30 -13.75
CA PHE A 35 -11.81 1.80 -12.46
C PHE A 35 -10.34 2.24 -12.46
N ASP A 36 -9.60 2.06 -13.57
CA ASP A 36 -8.15 2.26 -13.62
C ASP A 36 -7.75 3.66 -13.16
N SER A 37 -8.40 4.70 -13.70
CA SER A 37 -8.13 6.09 -13.35
C SER A 37 -8.45 6.41 -11.88
N ALA A 38 -9.56 5.86 -11.35
CA ALA A 38 -9.96 6.08 -9.96
C ALA A 38 -8.95 5.50 -8.96
N VAL A 39 -8.12 4.53 -9.39
CA VAL A 39 -7.04 3.94 -8.58
C VAL A 39 -5.70 4.55 -8.93
N ARG A 40 -5.28 4.53 -10.21
CA ARG A 40 -3.94 4.94 -10.64
C ARG A 40 -3.71 6.44 -10.62
N ASP A 41 -4.72 7.22 -10.97
CA ASP A 41 -4.60 8.68 -11.06
C ASP A 41 -4.94 9.36 -9.74
N LYS A 42 -5.56 8.63 -8.80
CA LYS A 42 -5.81 9.13 -7.44
C LYS A 42 -4.47 9.50 -6.81
N THR A 43 -4.38 10.75 -6.35
CA THR A 43 -3.24 11.23 -5.60
C THR A 43 -3.76 12.05 -4.43
N VAL A 44 -3.34 11.68 -3.22
CA VAL A 44 -3.66 12.42 -2.00
C VAL A 44 -2.34 12.89 -1.39
N LYS A 45 -2.24 14.19 -1.13
CA LYS A 45 -1.03 14.78 -0.55
C LYS A 45 -0.92 14.38 0.92
N PRO A 46 0.28 14.02 1.41
CA PRO A 46 0.45 13.67 2.82
C PRO A 46 0.17 14.85 3.73
N MET A 47 -0.50 14.55 4.84
CA MET A 47 -0.51 15.40 6.01
C MET A 47 0.75 15.12 6.83
N VAL A 48 1.60 16.12 6.99
CA VAL A 48 2.90 15.97 7.66
C VAL A 48 2.91 16.73 8.98
N THR A 49 3.25 16.03 10.06
CA THR A 49 3.45 16.61 11.38
C THR A 49 4.90 16.41 11.83
N LEU A 50 5.54 17.50 12.26
CA LEU A 50 6.87 17.48 12.86
C LEU A 50 6.76 17.73 14.37
N SER A 51 7.31 16.83 15.18
CA SER A 51 7.27 16.94 16.64
C SER A 51 8.62 16.61 17.27
N ALA A 52 8.91 17.23 18.41
CA ALA A 52 10.03 16.85 19.26
C ALA A 52 9.55 15.84 20.31
N VAL A 53 10.09 14.62 20.26
CA VAL A 53 9.69 13.51 21.13
C VAL A 53 10.82 13.21 22.10
N LYS A 54 10.52 13.19 23.40
CA LYS A 54 11.46 12.72 24.43
C LYS A 54 11.16 11.26 24.74
N GLN A 55 12.21 10.45 24.89
CA GLN A 55 12.05 9.10 25.38
C GLN A 55 11.57 9.11 26.85
N ALA A 56 10.84 8.07 27.24
CA ALA A 56 10.25 7.95 28.57
C ALA A 56 11.29 7.98 29.71
N ASP A 57 12.53 7.62 29.43
CA ASP A 57 13.62 7.63 30.41
C ASP A 57 14.13 9.06 30.74
N GLY A 58 13.78 10.06 29.94
CA GLY A 58 14.16 11.47 30.11
C GLY A 58 15.67 11.76 30.04
N ARG A 59 16.51 10.74 29.84
CA ARG A 59 17.99 10.85 29.84
C ARG A 59 18.52 11.23 28.48
N HIS A 60 17.83 10.82 27.43
CA HIS A 60 18.22 11.11 26.06
C HIS A 60 17.65 12.47 25.61
N PRO A 61 18.39 13.23 24.79
CA PRO A 61 17.86 14.41 24.12
C PRO A 61 16.59 14.08 23.33
N ALA A 62 15.74 15.09 23.10
CA ALA A 62 14.59 14.93 22.25
C ALA A 62 15.02 14.60 20.81
N VAL A 63 14.32 13.67 20.17
CA VAL A 63 14.46 13.36 18.76
C VAL A 63 13.36 14.04 17.96
N LEU A 64 13.63 14.38 16.71
CA LEU A 64 12.60 14.87 15.81
C LEU A 64 11.87 13.69 15.18
N MET A 65 10.55 13.69 15.28
CA MET A 65 9.67 12.72 14.66
C MET A 65 8.85 13.40 13.57
N CYS A 66 9.02 12.93 12.34
CA CYS A 66 8.21 13.31 11.19
C CYS A 66 7.17 12.21 10.95
N SER A 67 5.90 12.54 11.14
CA SER A 67 4.79 11.64 10.85
C SER A 67 4.07 12.09 9.59
N ALA A 68 3.91 11.20 8.62
CA ALA A 68 3.20 11.44 7.37
C ALA A 68 2.00 10.50 7.28
N TYR A 69 0.80 11.06 7.10
CA TYR A 69 -0.47 10.34 7.08
C TYR A 69 -1.33 10.77 5.88
N GLU A 70 -2.41 10.02 5.63
CA GLU A 70 -3.47 10.38 4.66
C GLU A 70 -2.91 10.67 3.26
N PHE A 71 -2.04 9.80 2.76
CA PHE A 71 -1.47 9.93 1.43
C PHE A 71 -1.72 8.70 0.59
N TYR A 72 -1.81 8.93 -0.72
CA TYR A 72 -1.96 7.87 -1.70
C TYR A 72 -1.26 8.29 -3.00
N PRO A 73 -0.55 7.39 -3.69
CA PRO A 73 -0.35 5.96 -3.40
C PRO A 73 0.64 5.70 -2.24
N GLU A 74 0.78 4.43 -1.84
CA GLU A 74 1.60 3.95 -0.71
C GLU A 74 3.06 4.43 -0.72
N LYS A 75 3.66 4.66 -1.89
CA LYS A 75 5.09 4.98 -1.97
C LYS A 75 5.34 6.45 -1.63
N ILE A 76 6.13 6.67 -0.58
CA ILE A 76 6.58 8.01 -0.16
C ILE A 76 8.10 8.04 0.02
N LYS A 77 8.71 9.23 -0.12
CA LYS A 77 10.11 9.47 0.22
C LYS A 77 10.22 10.61 1.22
N VAL A 78 10.81 10.33 2.37
CA VAL A 78 11.06 11.32 3.42
C VAL A 78 12.58 11.54 3.55
N SER A 79 13.00 12.79 3.65
CA SER A 79 14.40 13.17 3.83
C SER A 79 14.54 14.27 4.88
N TRP A 80 15.56 14.15 5.73
CA TRP A 80 15.92 15.19 6.69
C TRP A 80 17.00 16.10 6.12
N LEU A 81 16.83 17.41 6.34
CA LEU A 81 17.82 18.40 5.96
C LEU A 81 18.31 19.15 7.19
N ARG A 82 19.61 19.41 7.26
CA ARG A 82 20.23 20.31 8.24
C ARG A 82 20.94 21.40 7.48
N ASN A 83 20.50 22.65 7.66
CA ASN A 83 21.03 23.81 6.94
C ASN A 83 21.01 23.65 5.40
N GLY A 84 19.99 22.96 4.88
CA GLY A 84 19.84 22.71 3.43
C GLY A 84 20.57 21.47 2.91
N GLU A 85 21.40 20.81 3.71
CA GLU A 85 22.10 19.58 3.32
C GLU A 85 21.38 18.33 3.83
N VAL A 86 21.31 17.28 3.00
CA VAL A 86 20.64 16.02 3.34
C VAL A 86 21.43 15.30 4.43
N VAL A 87 20.74 14.90 5.50
CA VAL A 87 21.30 14.09 6.59
C VAL A 87 20.79 12.66 6.46
N THR A 88 21.71 11.71 6.42
CA THR A 88 21.42 10.27 6.37
C THR A 88 21.87 9.52 7.63
N THR A 89 22.71 10.15 8.47
CA THR A 89 23.17 9.59 9.74
C THR A 89 22.12 9.79 10.82
N ASP A 90 21.95 8.80 11.70
CA ASP A 90 21.03 8.84 12.84
C ASP A 90 19.54 9.09 12.45
N VAL A 91 19.17 8.70 11.23
CA VAL A 91 17.79 8.72 10.75
C VAL A 91 17.25 7.30 10.69
N THR A 92 16.07 7.09 11.27
CA THR A 92 15.32 5.85 11.16
C THR A 92 13.94 6.13 10.56
N SER A 93 13.35 5.13 9.93
CA SER A 93 12.00 5.20 9.35
C SER A 93 11.27 3.90 9.61
N THR A 94 9.96 4.00 9.82
CA THR A 94 9.07 2.84 9.86
C THR A 94 8.65 2.47 8.44
N MET A 95 8.22 1.22 8.25
CA MET A 95 7.53 0.84 7.01
C MET A 95 6.21 1.60 6.89
N GLU A 96 5.78 1.82 5.66
CA GLU A 96 4.45 2.34 5.35
C GLU A 96 3.38 1.34 5.84
N MET A 97 2.26 1.88 6.34
CA MET A 97 1.14 1.09 6.85
C MET A 97 -0.13 1.59 6.21
N ALA A 98 -0.88 0.67 5.58
CA ALA A 98 -2.20 0.98 5.04
C ALA A 98 -3.21 1.17 6.18
N ASP A 99 -3.98 2.25 6.11
CA ASP A 99 -5.11 2.59 6.99
C ASP A 99 -6.43 1.96 6.52
N GLY A 100 -6.55 1.69 5.22
CA GLY A 100 -7.65 0.89 4.64
C GLY A 100 -8.87 1.71 4.21
N ASP A 101 -8.68 3.00 3.94
CA ASP A 101 -9.72 3.94 3.47
C ASP A 101 -9.89 4.01 1.93
#